data_AF-A0A6I1W199-F1
#
_entry.id   AF-A0A6I1W199-F1
#
_cell.length_a   1.000
_cell.length_b   1.000
_cell.length_c   1.000
_cell.angle_alpha   90.00
_cell.angle_beta   90.00
_cell.angle_gamma   90.00
#
_symmetry.space_group_name_H-M   'P 1'
#
loop_
_entity.id
_entity.type
_entity.pdbx_description
1 polymer ?
#
loop_
_entity_poly.entity_id
_entity_poly.type
_entity_poly.pdbx_seq_one_letter_code
_entity_poly.pdbx_strand_id
1 'polypeptide(L)'
;MDAANRALPPWRKLTAKERSQRLKRWGELMLSNQKDLATLLSREQGKPLAEAMGEVVYAASSLEWFAEEAKRAYGDVIPSHKADARIIVVKEAIGVVAAITP
;
A
#
# COMPACT_ATOMS: atom_id res chain seq x y z
N MET A 1 9.16 10.15 -14.54
CA MET A 1 8.68 8.82 -14.99
C MET A 1 9.79 7.77 -14.92
N ASP A 2 11.02 8.07 -15.36
CA ASP A 2 12.13 7.10 -15.39
C ASP A 2 12.50 6.51 -14.03
N ALA A 3 12.49 7.31 -12.95
CA ALA A 3 12.77 6.80 -11.61
C ALA A 3 11.73 5.76 -11.15
N ALA A 4 10.44 6.00 -11.40
CA ALA A 4 9.38 5.04 -11.09
C ALA A 4 9.52 3.76 -11.92
N ASN A 5 9.83 3.89 -13.22
CA ASN A 5 10.09 2.75 -14.11
C ASN A 5 11.29 1.92 -13.63
N ARG A 6 12.36 2.56 -13.13
CA ARG A 6 13.52 1.85 -12.56
C ARG A 6 13.22 1.16 -11.23
N ALA A 7 12.35 1.74 -10.40
CA ALA A 7 11.99 1.20 -9.09
C ALA A 7 10.97 0.05 -9.16
N LEU A 8 10.15 -0.01 -10.22
CA LEU A 8 9.11 -1.03 -10.36
C LEU A 8 9.67 -2.47 -10.42
N PRO A 9 10.68 -2.81 -11.23
CA PRO A 9 11.22 -4.17 -11.29
C PRO A 9 11.70 -4.73 -9.93
N PRO A 10 12.56 -4.04 -9.15
CA PRO A 10 12.96 -4.55 -7.84
C PRO A 10 11.79 -4.59 -6.84
N TRP A 11 10.85 -3.64 -6.88
CA TRP A 11 9.67 -3.67 -6.03
C TRP A 11 8.76 -4.88 -6.31
N ARG A 12 8.51 -5.17 -7.59
CA ARG A 12 7.67 -6.30 -8.03
C ARG A 12 8.29 -7.66 -7.69
N LYS A 13 9.63 -7.75 -7.63
CA LYS A 13 10.36 -8.97 -7.25
C LYS A 13 10.24 -9.34 -5.77
N LEU A 14 9.87 -8.39 -4.91
CA LEU A 14 9.62 -8.68 -3.49
C LEU A 14 8.44 -9.65 -3.35
N THR A 15 8.48 -10.48 -2.31
CA THR A 15 7.31 -11.28 -1.91
C THR A 15 6.23 -10.38 -1.31
N ALA A 16 4.99 -10.88 -1.28
CA ALA A 16 3.90 -10.20 -0.58
C ALA A 16 4.21 -9.94 0.91
N LYS A 17 4.92 -10.87 1.57
CA LYS A 17 5.33 -10.72 2.97
C LYS A 17 6.32 -9.58 3.16
N GLU A 18 7.33 -9.46 2.32
CA GLU A 18 8.32 -8.38 2.41
C GLU A 18 7.68 -7.02 2.16
N ARG A 19 6.79 -6.91 1.16
CA ARG A 19 6.02 -5.67 0.94
C ARG A 19 5.14 -5.32 2.14
N SER A 20 4.44 -6.31 2.69
CA SER A 20 3.61 -6.17 3.89
C SER A 20 4.43 -5.62 5.06
N GLN A 21 5.60 -6.20 5.34
CA GLN A 21 6.48 -5.74 6.43
C GLN A 21 6.95 -4.30 6.24
N ARG A 22 7.29 -3.89 5.00
CA ARG A 22 7.69 -2.51 4.71
C ARG A 22 6.56 -1.51 4.94
N LEU A 23 5.34 -1.84 4.52
CA LEU A 23 4.16 -1.00 4.72
C LEU A 23 3.80 -0.88 6.21
N LYS A 24 3.85 -1.98 6.97
CA LYS A 24 3.67 -1.95 8.43
C LYS A 24 4.70 -1.09 9.11
N ARG A 25 5.97 -1.26 8.75
CA ARG A 25 7.05 -0.44 9.31
C ARG A 25 6.84 1.04 9.03
N TRP A 26 6.30 1.39 7.86
CA TRP A 26 5.96 2.78 7.56
C TRP A 26 4.83 3.30 8.48
N GLY A 27 3.75 2.54 8.66
CA GLY A 27 2.69 2.88 9.61
C GLY A 27 3.20 3.07 11.05
N GLU A 28 4.05 2.17 11.54
CA GLU A 28 4.70 2.29 12.85
C GLU A 28 5.52 3.58 12.98
N LEU A 29 6.27 3.94 11.94
CA LEU A 29 7.06 5.17 11.91
C LEU A 29 6.16 6.41 11.88
N MET A 30 5.02 6.38 11.18
CA MET A 30 4.04 7.47 11.20
C MET A 30 3.49 7.68 12.61
N LEU A 31 3.10 6.60 13.30
CA LEU A 31 2.61 6.67 14.68
C LEU A 31 3.71 7.16 15.64
N SER A 32 4.94 6.69 15.47
CA SER A 32 6.08 7.14 16.28
C SER A 32 6.39 8.63 16.12
N ASN A 33 6.03 9.23 14.98
CA ASN A 33 6.23 10.65 14.66
C ASN A 33 4.89 11.40 14.56
N GLN A 34 3.82 10.89 15.17
CA GLN A 34 2.46 11.40 14.98
C GLN A 34 2.35 12.89 15.27
N LYS A 35 2.92 13.35 16.40
CA LYS A 35 2.84 14.74 16.82
C LYS A 35 3.53 15.69 15.84
N ASP A 36 4.69 15.29 15.31
CA ASP A 36 5.46 16.11 14.39
C ASP A 36 4.75 16.23 13.04
N LEU A 37 4.26 15.10 12.52
CA LEU A 37 3.44 15.07 11.30
C LEU A 37 2.15 15.90 11.46
N ALA A 38 1.45 15.75 12.58
CA ALA A 38 0.23 16.51 12.87
C ALA A 38 0.51 18.02 13.03
N THR A 39 1.67 18.40 13.57
CA THR A 39 2.08 19.80 13.69
C THR A 39 2.32 20.41 12.31
N LEU A 40 2.97 19.70 11.41
CA LEU A 40 3.15 20.14 10.02
C LEU A 40 1.80 20.31 9.32
N LEU A 41 0.95 19.28 9.39
CA LEU A 41 -0.39 19.27 8.78
C LEU A 41 -1.28 20.41 9.30
N SER A 42 -1.27 20.66 10.61
CA SER A 42 -2.02 21.76 11.22
C SER A 42 -1.52 23.13 10.75
N ARG A 43 -0.20 23.30 10.59
CA ARG A 43 0.41 24.56 10.15
C ARG A 43 0.16 24.85 8.66
N GLU A 44 0.18 23.84 7.81
CA GLU A 44 0.01 24.02 6.37
C GLU A 44 -1.45 24.14 5.94
N GLN A 45 -2.36 23.39 6.60
CA GLN A 45 -3.75 23.27 6.18
C GLN A 45 -4.73 24.00 7.10
N GLY A 46 -4.32 24.35 8.32
CA GLY A 46 -5.08 25.16 9.27
C GLY A 46 -6.01 24.38 10.20
N LYS A 47 -6.14 23.04 10.06
CA LYS A 47 -6.94 22.22 10.98
C LYS A 47 -6.39 22.24 12.41
N PRO A 48 -7.24 22.10 13.44
CA PRO A 48 -6.78 21.95 14.83
C PRO A 48 -5.82 20.77 15.00
N LEU A 49 -4.82 20.92 15.87
CA LEU A 49 -3.80 19.87 16.09
C LEU A 49 -4.41 18.51 16.46
N ALA A 50 -5.47 18.49 17.26
CA ALA A 50 -6.15 17.25 17.64
C ALA A 50 -6.77 16.52 16.42
N GLU A 51 -7.33 17.27 15.48
CA GLU A 51 -7.86 16.72 14.22
C GLU A 51 -6.73 16.17 13.35
N ALA A 52 -5.65 16.95 13.19
CA ALA A 52 -4.44 16.51 12.48
C ALA A 52 -3.84 15.23 13.08
N MET A 53 -3.82 15.10 14.40
CA MET A 53 -3.35 13.88 15.08
C MET A 53 -4.23 12.67 14.74
N GLY A 54 -5.55 12.84 14.69
CA GLY A 54 -6.47 11.80 14.26
C GLY A 54 -6.25 11.39 12.81
N GLU A 55 -6.01 12.34 11.92
CA GLU A 55 -5.74 12.09 10.50
C GLU A 55 -4.46 11.28 10.28
N VAL A 56 -3.39 11.56 11.02
CA VAL A 56 -2.16 10.76 10.93
C VAL A 56 -2.39 9.30 11.35
N VAL A 57 -3.23 9.07 12.37
CA VAL A 57 -3.60 7.70 12.78
C VAL A 57 -4.45 7.01 11.71
N TYR A 58 -5.39 7.73 11.12
CA TYR A 58 -6.23 7.22 10.03
C TYR A 58 -5.39 6.86 8.78
N ALA A 59 -4.41 7.69 8.43
CA ALA A 59 -3.49 7.39 7.34
C ALA A 59 -2.61 6.16 7.66
N ALA A 60 -2.12 6.04 8.90
CA ALA A 60 -1.34 4.88 9.32
C ALA A 60 -2.15 3.57 9.30
N SER A 61 -3.44 3.60 9.68
CA SER A 61 -4.30 2.42 9.62
C SER A 61 -4.55 1.95 8.19
N SER A 62 -4.59 2.86 7.22
CA SER A 62 -4.67 2.52 5.81
C SER A 62 -3.45 1.71 5.35
N LEU A 63 -2.24 2.08 5.79
CA LEU A 63 -1.03 1.31 5.50
C LEU A 63 -1.07 -0.09 6.11
N GLU A 64 -1.56 -0.20 7.34
CA GLU A 64 -1.71 -1.49 8.02
C GLU A 64 -2.69 -2.40 7.27
N TRP A 65 -3.86 -1.86 6.90
CA TRP A 65 -4.87 -2.60 6.13
C TRP A 65 -4.30 -3.12 4.79
N PHE A 66 -3.71 -2.24 3.98
CA PHE A 66 -3.15 -2.65 2.68
C PHE A 66 -1.92 -3.54 2.81
N ALA A 67 -1.15 -3.44 3.90
CA ALA A 67 -0.08 -4.39 4.19
C ALA A 67 -0.63 -5.81 4.40
N GLU A 68 -1.78 -5.93 5.06
CA GLU A 68 -2.46 -7.21 5.23
C GLU A 68 -3.06 -7.72 3.91
N GLU A 69 -3.72 -6.86 3.15
CA GLU A 69 -4.32 -7.21 1.86
C GLU A 69 -3.27 -7.60 0.80
N ALA A 70 -2.05 -7.07 0.88
CA ALA A 70 -0.96 -7.46 -0.03
C ALA A 70 -0.68 -8.97 -0.06
N LYS A 71 -0.97 -9.69 1.04
CA LYS A 71 -0.81 -11.15 1.16
C LYS A 71 -2.03 -11.94 0.66
N ARG A 72 -3.12 -11.27 0.32
CA ARG A 72 -4.43 -11.83 -0.02
C ARG A 72 -4.81 -11.58 -1.48
N ALA A 73 -3.83 -11.28 -2.34
CA ALA A 73 -4.01 -11.17 -3.78
C ALA A 73 -4.18 -12.56 -4.43
N TYR A 74 -5.25 -13.26 -4.06
CA TYR A 74 -5.55 -14.59 -4.53
C TYR A 74 -6.00 -14.58 -5.99
N GLY A 75 -5.50 -15.55 -6.74
CA GLY A 75 -6.04 -15.95 -8.03
C GLY A 75 -7.07 -17.06 -7.87
N ASP A 76 -7.51 -17.64 -8.99
CA ASP A 76 -8.56 -18.66 -9.03
C ASP A 76 -8.12 -19.86 -9.88
N VAL A 77 -8.67 -21.03 -9.57
CA VAL A 77 -8.56 -22.23 -10.41
C VAL A 77 -9.97 -22.62 -10.83
N ILE A 78 -10.23 -22.60 -12.13
CA ILE A 78 -11.58 -22.76 -12.70
C ILE A 78 -11.68 -24.13 -13.38
N PRO A 79 -12.79 -24.87 -13.22
CA PRO A 79 -13.03 -26.12 -13.94
C PRO A 79 -12.88 -25.96 -15.45
N SER A 80 -12.11 -26.87 -16.06
CA SER A 80 -11.90 -26.89 -17.50
C SER A 80 -13.00 -27.67 -18.21
N HIS A 81 -13.39 -27.21 -19.40
CA HIS A 81 -14.26 -27.95 -20.32
C HIS A 81 -13.49 -29.00 -21.16
N LYS A 82 -12.15 -28.99 -21.12
CA LYS A 82 -11.25 -29.96 -21.78
C LYS A 82 -10.55 -30.82 -20.74
N ALA A 83 -10.46 -32.13 -21.01
CA ALA A 83 -9.90 -33.12 -20.09
C ALA A 83 -8.42 -32.93 -19.78
N ASP A 84 -7.68 -32.30 -20.69
CA ASP A 84 -6.22 -32.10 -20.66
C ASP A 84 -5.80 -30.65 -20.40
N ALA A 85 -6.73 -29.78 -19.97
CA ALA A 85 -6.45 -28.38 -19.71
C ALA A 85 -6.79 -27.95 -18.28
N ARG A 86 -6.09 -26.91 -17.80
CA ARG A 86 -6.37 -26.22 -16.54
C ARG A 86 -6.58 -24.73 -16.81
N ILE A 87 -7.54 -24.12 -16.14
CA ILE A 87 -7.78 -22.67 -16.22
C ILE A 87 -7.34 -22.06 -14.89
N ILE A 88 -6.37 -21.14 -14.96
CA ILE A 88 -5.80 -20.45 -13.79
C ILE A 88 -5.90 -18.96 -14.03
N VAL A 89 -6.42 -18.24 -13.03
CA VAL A 89 -6.41 -16.78 -12.98
C VAL A 89 -5.33 -16.36 -12.01
N VAL A 90 -4.45 -15.45 -12.44
CA VAL A 90 -3.43 -14.83 -11.57
C VAL A 90 -3.65 -13.33 -11.52
N LYS A 91 -3.30 -12.70 -10.39
CA LYS A 91 -3.39 -11.25 -10.21
C LYS A 91 -1.98 -10.67 -10.16
N GLU A 92 -1.68 -9.75 -11.07
CA GLU A 92 -0.40 -9.04 -11.13
C GLU A 92 -0.61 -7.53 -10.99
N ALA A 93 0.43 -6.85 -10.51
CA ALA A 93 0.41 -5.40 -10.42
C ALA A 93 0.40 -4.76 -11.83
N ILE A 94 -0.46 -3.76 -12.03
CA ILE A 94 -0.60 -3.05 -13.31
C ILE A 94 0.72 -2.39 -13.73
N GLY A 95 1.42 -1.70 -12.81
CA GLY A 95 2.70 -1.06 -13.08
C GLY A 95 2.86 0.28 -12.36
N VAL A 96 3.47 1.25 -13.05
CA VAL A 96 3.65 2.62 -12.54
C VAL A 96 2.29 3.32 -12.46
N VAL A 97 2.04 3.99 -11.34
CA VAL A 97 0.79 4.72 -11.04
C VAL A 97 1.09 6.19 -10.79
N ALA A 98 0.23 7.08 -11.26
CA ALA A 98 0.19 8.48 -10.87
C ALA A 98 -1.05 8.73 -10.01
N ALA A 99 -0.86 9.38 -8.85
CA ALA A 99 -1.94 9.80 -7.96
C ALA A 99 -1.87 11.32 -7.78
N ILE A 100 -3.01 12.00 -7.95
CA ILE A 100 -3.16 13.44 -7.73
C ILE A 100 -4.16 13.59 -6.58
N THR A 101 -3.71 14.18 -5.48
CA THR A 101 -4.53 14.42 -4.28
C THR A 101 -4.81 15.92 -4.13
N PRO A 102 -6.01 16.30 -3.63
CA PRO A 102 -6.39 17.70 -3.42
C PRO A 102 -5.61 18.36 -2.27
#